data_AF-K1SM34-F1
#
_entry.id   AF-K1SM34-F1
#
_cell.length_a   1.000
_cell.length_b   1.000
_cell.length_c   1.000
_cell.angle_alpha   90.00
_cell.angle_beta   90.00
_cell.angle_gamma   90.00
#
_symmetry.space_group_name_H-M   'P 1'
#
loop_
_entity.id
_entity.type
_entity.pdbx_description
1 polymer ?
#
loop_
_entity_poly.entity_id
_entity_poly.type
_entity_poly.pdbx_seq_one_letter_code
_entity_poly.pdbx_strand_id
1 'polypeptide(L)'
;MKELADFADKYKAQPTLAFTHFQPAQPTTVGKRATLWLQEFSLDLEDLDHVLGTMKLLGSKGTTGTQASFLELFNGDQETIDKIDPMIAAKMGFKECYPVSGQTYSRKVDTRVANVLAGIAASAHKMS
;
A
#
# COMPACT_ATOMS: atom_id res chain seq x y z
N MET A 1 9.25 9.30 8.84
CA MET A 1 8.52 10.59 8.76
C MET A 1 8.95 11.58 9.86
N LYS A 2 8.73 11.29 11.15
CA LYS A 2 9.00 12.23 12.27
C LYS A 2 10.40 12.86 12.27
N GLU A 3 11.46 12.05 12.22
CA GLU A 3 12.84 12.55 12.30
C GLU A 3 13.19 13.54 11.18
N LEU A 4 12.71 13.28 9.96
CA LEU A 4 12.92 14.17 8.81
C LEU A 4 12.08 15.46 8.93
N ALA A 5 10.87 15.36 9.48
CA ALA A 5 10.03 16.52 9.75
C ALA A 5 10.65 17.42 10.84
N ASP A 6 11.15 16.83 11.93
CA ASP A 6 11.85 17.56 13.00
C ASP A 6 13.13 18.23 12.47
N PHE A 7 13.88 17.54 11.61
CA PHE A 7 15.03 18.12 10.91
C PHE A 7 14.61 19.30 10.03
N ALA A 8 13.56 19.15 9.23
CA ALA A 8 13.07 20.21 8.36
C ALA A 8 12.62 21.45 9.16
N ASP A 9 11.92 21.25 10.27
CA ASP A 9 11.47 22.34 11.14
C ASP A 9 12.65 23.03 11.85
N LYS A 10 13.58 22.25 12.41
CA LYS A 10 14.80 22.77 13.05
C LYS A 10 15.60 23.67 12.11
N TYR A 11 15.70 23.30 10.83
CA TYR A 11 16.52 24.00 9.85
C TYR A 11 15.72 24.86 8.86
N LYS A 12 14.45 25.16 9.14
CA LYS A 12 13.56 25.89 8.23
C LYS A 12 14.06 27.28 7.85
N ALA A 13 14.79 27.94 8.75
CA ALA A 13 15.31 29.29 8.57
C ALA A 13 16.80 29.33 8.16
N GLN A 14 17.49 28.19 8.04
CA GLN A 14 18.90 28.15 7.69
C GLN A 14 19.08 28.30 6.17
N PRO A 15 19.61 29.42 5.66
CA PRO A 15 19.78 29.61 4.22
C PRO A 15 20.83 28.66 3.65
N THR A 16 20.65 28.24 2.40
CA THR A 16 21.62 27.47 1.64
C THR A 16 21.48 27.79 0.15
N LEU A 17 22.58 27.71 -0.60
CA LEU A 17 22.53 27.77 -2.06
C LEU A 17 21.71 26.59 -2.59
N ALA A 18 20.76 26.85 -3.50
CA ALA A 18 20.04 25.80 -4.21
C ALA A 18 20.75 25.43 -5.51
N PHE A 19 20.40 24.27 -6.07
CA PHE A 19 21.01 23.74 -7.28
C PHE A 19 19.95 23.30 -8.28
N THR A 20 20.07 23.76 -9.52
CA THR A 20 19.36 23.22 -10.69
C THR A 20 20.42 22.81 -11.72
N HIS A 21 20.29 21.65 -12.36
CA HIS A 21 21.37 21.07 -13.17
C HIS A 21 22.70 20.92 -12.40
N PHE A 22 22.63 20.82 -11.07
CA PHE A 22 23.80 20.87 -10.18
C PHE A 22 24.65 22.17 -10.34
N GLN A 23 24.03 23.26 -10.78
CA GLN A 23 24.63 24.59 -10.87
C GLN A 23 23.99 25.55 -9.86
N PRO A 24 24.73 26.56 -9.36
CA PRO A 24 24.19 27.57 -8.46
C PRO A 24 22.88 28.19 -8.96
N ALA A 25 21.86 28.20 -8.10
CA ALA A 25 20.57 28.81 -8.36
C ALA A 25 20.15 29.75 -7.20
N GLN A 26 18.94 30.29 -7.26
CA GLN A 26 18.40 31.15 -6.19
C GLN A 26 18.47 30.45 -4.82
N PRO A 27 18.78 31.16 -3.72
CA PRO A 27 18.84 30.57 -2.39
C PRO A 27 17.54 29.87 -1.96
N THR A 28 17.69 28.82 -1.17
CA THR A 28 16.60 28.13 -0.45
C THR A 28 17.00 28.00 1.03
N THR A 29 16.29 27.19 1.81
CA THR A 29 16.72 26.80 3.16
C THR A 29 16.98 25.30 3.25
N VAL A 30 17.84 24.91 4.20
CA VAL A 30 18.12 23.49 4.47
C VAL A 30 16.82 22.74 4.79
N GLY A 31 15.96 23.34 5.62
CA GLY A 31 14.64 22.79 5.92
C GLY A 31 13.75 22.68 4.68
N LYS A 32 13.68 23.72 3.83
CA LYS A 32 12.88 23.66 2.58
C LYS A 32 13.38 22.57 1.63
N ARG A 33 14.68 22.29 1.58
CA ARG A 33 15.18 21.14 0.81
C ARG A 33 14.69 19.83 1.41
N ALA A 34 14.75 19.70 2.73
CA ALA A 34 14.26 18.50 3.43
C ALA A 34 12.78 18.23 3.22
N THR A 35 11.94 19.27 3.09
CA THR A 35 10.51 19.08 2.80
C THR A 35 10.26 18.48 1.42
N LEU A 36 11.18 18.62 0.45
CA LEU A 36 11.04 17.96 -0.84
C LEU A 36 11.13 16.44 -0.71
N TRP A 37 12.05 15.94 0.12
CA TRP A 37 12.14 14.51 0.43
C TRP A 37 10.95 14.04 1.27
N LEU A 38 10.54 14.84 2.26
CA LEU A 38 9.40 14.51 3.11
C LEU A 38 8.09 14.40 2.30
N GLN A 39 7.90 15.25 1.29
CA GLN A 39 6.74 15.19 0.40
C GLN A 39 6.68 13.86 -0.35
N GLU A 40 7.80 13.39 -0.88
CA GLU A 40 7.84 12.11 -1.60
C GLU A 40 7.46 10.94 -0.67
N PHE A 41 8.05 10.87 0.53
CA PHE A 41 7.67 9.84 1.51
C PHE A 41 6.23 9.97 2.03
N SER A 42 5.64 11.17 1.98
CA SER A 42 4.22 11.36 2.31
C SER A 42 3.33 10.71 1.26
N LEU A 43 3.66 10.87 -0.03
CA LEU A 43 2.95 10.22 -1.13
C LEU A 43 3.10 8.69 -1.05
N ASP A 44 4.29 8.20 -0.73
CA ASP A 44 4.51 6.76 -0.52
C ASP A 44 3.66 6.20 0.63
N LEU A 45 3.50 6.97 1.71
CA LEU A 45 2.67 6.57 2.86
C LEU A 45 1.19 6.51 2.47
N GLU A 46 0.70 7.48 1.68
CA GLU A 46 -0.67 7.47 1.16
C GLU A 46 -0.94 6.21 0.31
N ASP A 47 0.00 5.86 -0.58
CA ASP A 47 -0.10 4.65 -1.40
C ASP A 47 -0.03 3.37 -0.56
N LEU A 48 0.86 3.33 0.44
CA LEU A 48 0.98 2.21 1.37
C LEU A 48 -0.31 1.98 2.14
N ASP A 49 -0.85 3.03 2.76
CA ASP A 49 -2.10 2.97 3.53
C ASP A 49 -3.28 2.57 2.63
N HIS A 50 -3.32 3.08 1.40
CA HIS A 50 -4.33 2.69 0.43
C HIS A 50 -4.26 1.20 0.06
N VAL A 51 -3.07 0.68 -0.23
CA VAL A 51 -2.90 -0.74 -0.58
C VAL A 51 -3.20 -1.62 0.62
N LEU A 52 -2.68 -1.30 1.81
CA LEU A 52 -2.96 -2.02 3.06
C LEU A 52 -4.46 -2.04 3.37
N GLY A 53 -5.12 -0.88 3.31
CA GLY A 53 -6.53 -0.72 3.62
C GLY A 53 -7.50 -1.35 2.61
N THR A 54 -7.03 -1.66 1.39
CA THR A 54 -7.86 -2.26 0.33
C THR A 54 -7.57 -3.74 0.08
N MET A 55 -6.66 -4.35 0.84
CA MET A 55 -6.39 -5.79 0.75
C MET A 55 -7.57 -6.61 1.29
N LYS A 56 -7.91 -7.66 0.55
CA LYS A 56 -8.97 -8.62 0.91
C LYS A 56 -8.38 -10.01 1.01
N LEU A 57 -9.00 -10.86 1.81
CA LEU A 57 -8.63 -12.26 1.87
C LEU A 57 -9.13 -12.99 0.61
N LEU A 58 -8.48 -14.08 0.20
CA LEU A 58 -9.03 -14.94 -0.85
C LEU A 58 -10.39 -15.53 -0.44
N GLY A 59 -10.49 -16.01 0.80
CA GLY A 59 -11.64 -16.78 1.28
C GLY A 59 -11.61 -18.22 0.78
N SER A 60 -12.76 -18.87 0.83
CA SER A 60 -12.94 -20.27 0.45
C SER A 60 -13.61 -20.36 -0.91
N LYS A 61 -12.80 -20.49 -1.98
CA LYS A 61 -13.28 -20.34 -3.37
C LYS A 61 -13.33 -21.64 -4.19
N GLY A 62 -12.76 -22.72 -3.66
CA GLY A 62 -12.60 -23.98 -4.39
C GLY A 62 -11.55 -23.89 -5.51
N THR A 63 -11.31 -25.00 -6.20
CA THR A 63 -10.18 -25.13 -7.16
C THR A 63 -10.27 -24.17 -8.34
N THR A 64 -11.48 -23.80 -8.79
CA THR A 64 -11.70 -22.94 -9.95
C THR A 64 -12.47 -21.66 -9.63
N GLY A 65 -12.67 -21.34 -8.35
CA GLY A 65 -13.37 -20.13 -7.92
C GLY A 65 -14.88 -20.24 -7.80
N THR A 66 -15.47 -21.39 -8.14
CA THR A 66 -16.92 -21.61 -8.18
C THR A 66 -17.50 -22.17 -6.89
N GLN A 67 -16.67 -22.51 -5.91
CA GLN A 67 -17.09 -23.13 -4.64
C GLN A 67 -17.87 -24.46 -4.79
N ALA A 68 -17.76 -25.16 -5.93
CA ALA A 68 -18.55 -26.36 -6.23
C ALA A 68 -18.45 -27.45 -5.15
N SER A 69 -17.24 -27.69 -4.61
CA SER A 69 -17.06 -28.69 -3.54
C SER A 69 -17.72 -28.29 -2.22
N PHE A 70 -17.86 -26.98 -1.95
CA PHE A 70 -18.62 -26.49 -0.79
C PHE A 70 -20.12 -26.62 -1.04
N LEU A 71 -20.58 -26.37 -2.27
CA LEU A 71 -21.97 -26.57 -2.66
C LEU A 71 -22.41 -28.02 -2.47
N GLU A 72 -21.58 -28.98 -2.88
CA GLU A 72 -21.82 -30.40 -2.62
C GLU A 72 -21.82 -30.73 -1.13
N LEU A 73 -20.82 -30.25 -0.37
CA LEU A 73 -20.69 -30.49 1.06
C LEU A 73 -21.91 -29.99 1.86
N PHE A 74 -22.53 -28.90 1.43
CA PHE A 74 -23.70 -28.31 2.07
C PHE A 74 -25.02 -28.67 1.36
N ASN A 75 -25.06 -29.75 0.57
CA ASN A 75 -26.27 -30.25 -0.10
C ASN A 75 -27.02 -29.18 -0.93
N GLY A 76 -26.28 -28.27 -1.58
CA GLY A 76 -26.85 -27.18 -2.37
C GLY A 76 -27.26 -25.93 -1.60
N ASP A 77 -27.02 -25.85 -0.29
CA ASP A 77 -27.35 -24.68 0.54
C ASP A 77 -26.36 -23.51 0.30
N GLN A 78 -26.71 -22.66 -0.66
CA GLN A 78 -25.93 -21.46 -1.00
C GLN A 78 -25.93 -20.43 0.13
N GLU A 79 -27.00 -20.31 0.92
CA GLU A 79 -27.06 -19.33 2.01
C GLU A 79 -26.02 -19.62 3.10
N THR A 80 -25.77 -20.89 3.37
CA THR A 80 -24.70 -21.29 4.31
C THR A 80 -23.33 -20.95 3.74
N ILE A 81 -23.09 -21.18 2.45
CA ILE A 81 -21.81 -20.92 1.79
C ILE A 81 -21.48 -19.43 1.77
N ASP A 82 -22.47 -18.58 1.49
CA ASP A 82 -22.32 -17.12 1.46
C ASP A 82 -21.90 -16.55 2.83
N LYS A 83 -22.21 -17.25 3.93
CA LYS A 83 -21.82 -16.86 5.29
C LYS A 83 -20.39 -17.27 5.66
N ILE A 84 -19.81 -18.27 4.98
CA ILE A 84 -18.49 -18.82 5.31
C ILE A 84 -17.39 -17.78 5.08
N ASP A 85 -17.39 -17.10 3.94
CA ASP A 85 -16.33 -16.15 3.59
C ASP A 85 -16.24 -14.96 4.57
N PRO A 86 -17.34 -14.28 4.92
CA PRO A 86 -17.33 -13.26 5.97
C PRO A 86 -16.81 -13.77 7.31
N MET A 87 -17.17 -15.00 7.70
CA MET A 87 -16.68 -15.61 8.95
C MET A 87 -15.17 -15.88 8.91
N ILE A 88 -14.65 -16.38 7.78
CA ILE A 88 -13.21 -16.59 7.60
C ILE A 88 -12.47 -15.26 7.61
N ALA A 89 -12.95 -14.25 6.88
CA ALA A 89 -12.35 -12.92 6.86
C ALA A 89 -12.22 -12.36 8.28
N ALA A 90 -13.32 -12.36 9.05
CA ALA A 90 -13.35 -11.86 10.42
C ALA A 90 -12.37 -12.63 11.33
N LYS A 91 -12.32 -13.96 11.23
CA LYS A 91 -11.37 -14.80 12.00
C LYS A 91 -9.90 -14.52 11.68
N MET A 92 -9.61 -14.12 10.44
CA MET A 92 -8.25 -13.85 9.97
C MET A 92 -7.86 -12.36 10.10
N GLY A 93 -8.74 -11.52 10.67
CA GLY A 93 -8.49 -10.09 10.83
C GLY A 93 -8.65 -9.27 9.54
N PHE A 94 -9.31 -9.82 8.51
CA PHE A 94 -9.67 -9.11 7.29
C PHE A 94 -11.10 -8.58 7.37
N LYS A 95 -11.33 -7.42 6.75
CA LYS A 95 -12.68 -6.84 6.64
C LYS A 95 -13.59 -7.67 5.75
N GLU A 96 -13.04 -8.25 4.67
CA GLU A 96 -13.80 -8.94 3.63
C GLU A 96 -12.90 -9.86 2.78
N CYS A 97 -13.54 -10.77 2.04
CA CYS A 97 -12.90 -11.60 1.02
C CYS A 97 -13.10 -11.01 -0.39
N TYR A 98 -12.28 -11.43 -1.36
CA TYR A 98 -12.55 -11.14 -2.76
C TYR A 98 -13.85 -11.83 -3.21
N PRO A 99 -14.76 -11.12 -3.91
CA PRO A 99 -15.99 -11.73 -4.39
C PRO A 99 -15.76 -12.66 -5.58
N VAL A 100 -14.71 -12.43 -6.37
CA VAL A 100 -14.41 -13.16 -7.60
C VAL A 100 -12.94 -13.55 -7.63
N SER A 101 -12.66 -14.82 -7.88
CA SER A 101 -11.32 -15.36 -8.08
C SER A 101 -11.36 -16.62 -8.96
N GLY A 102 -10.19 -17.09 -9.39
CA GLY A 102 -10.01 -18.49 -9.77
C GLY A 102 -9.61 -19.30 -8.55
N GLN A 103 -8.62 -20.18 -8.72
CA GLN A 103 -7.99 -20.93 -7.61
C GLN A 103 -7.32 -20.02 -6.57
N THR A 104 -6.79 -18.88 -7.02
CA THR A 104 -6.05 -17.93 -6.19
C THR A 104 -6.58 -16.52 -6.41
N TYR A 105 -6.19 -15.60 -5.53
CA TYR A 105 -6.47 -14.18 -5.72
C TYR A 105 -5.75 -13.67 -6.99
N SER A 106 -6.22 -12.55 -7.54
CA SER A 106 -5.58 -11.97 -8.72
C SER A 106 -4.13 -11.56 -8.43
N ARG A 107 -3.17 -12.06 -9.21
CA ARG A 107 -1.75 -11.67 -9.12
C ARG A 107 -1.49 -10.17 -9.38
N LYS A 108 -2.50 -9.43 -9.85
CA LYS A 108 -2.48 -7.96 -9.87
C LYS A 108 -2.30 -7.37 -8.47
N VAL A 109 -2.77 -8.04 -7.42
CA VAL A 109 -2.56 -7.62 -6.02
C VAL A 109 -1.06 -7.61 -5.69
N ASP A 110 -0.32 -8.64 -6.11
CA ASP A 110 1.12 -8.74 -5.89
C ASP A 110 1.86 -7.58 -6.58
N THR A 111 1.48 -7.26 -7.83
CA THR A 111 2.05 -6.10 -8.55
C THR A 111 1.76 -4.77 -7.83
N ARG A 112 0.55 -4.59 -7.28
CA ARG A 112 0.23 -3.37 -6.51
C ARG A 112 1.14 -3.23 -5.29
N VAL A 113 1.35 -4.30 -4.55
CA VAL A 113 2.26 -4.31 -3.38
C VAL A 113 3.70 -4.02 -3.82
N ALA A 114 4.19 -4.70 -4.85
CA ALA A 114 5.55 -4.51 -5.35
C ALA A 114 5.79 -3.07 -5.83
N ASN A 115 4.80 -2.44 -6.48
CA ASN A 115 4.91 -1.06 -6.95
C ASN A 115 5.02 -0.04 -5.81
N VAL A 116 4.32 -0.24 -4.69
CA VAL A 116 4.47 0.64 -3.51
C VAL A 116 5.89 0.57 -2.97
N LEU A 117 6.44 -0.64 -2.84
CA LEU A 117 7.82 -0.82 -2.38
C LEU A 117 8.84 -0.20 -3.35
N ALA A 118 8.59 -0.32 -4.66
CA ALA A 118 9.42 0.31 -5.68
C ALA A 118 9.34 1.85 -5.62
N GLY A 119 8.17 2.42 -5.31
CA GLY A 119 7.98 3.86 -5.08
C GLY A 119 8.84 4.37 -3.92
N ILE A 120 8.70 3.72 -2.75
CA ILE A 120 9.51 4.03 -1.55
C ILE A 120 11.00 3.97 -1.84
N ALA A 121 11.44 2.96 -2.60
CA ALA A 121 12.85 2.82 -2.98
C ALA A 121 13.33 3.95 -3.90
N ALA A 122 12.48 4.41 -4.83
CA ALA A 122 12.80 5.54 -5.70
C ALA A 122 12.97 6.85 -4.90
N SER A 123 12.08 7.11 -3.94
CA SER A 123 12.17 8.27 -3.05
C SER A 123 13.39 8.22 -2.13
N ALA A 124 13.71 7.04 -1.60
CA ALA A 124 14.93 6.82 -0.84
C ALA A 124 16.19 7.07 -1.68
N HIS A 125 16.24 6.54 -2.91
CA HIS A 125 17.38 6.72 -3.81
C HIS A 125 17.59 8.19 -4.20
N LYS A 126 16.51 8.93 -4.42
CA LYS A 126 16.56 10.36 -4.75
C LYS A 126 17.03 11.21 -3.55
N MET A 127 16.77 10.76 -2.32
CA MET A 127 17.21 11.44 -1.11
C MET A 127 18.69 11.18 -0.78
N SER A 128 19.19 9.96 -1.01
CA SER A 128 20.52 9.47 -0.59
C SER A 128 21.68 10.01 -1.40
#